data_AF-A0A662P805-F1
#
_entry.id   AF-A0A662P805-F1
#
_cell.length_a   1.000
_cell.length_b   1.000
_cell.length_c   1.000
_cell.angle_alpha   90.00
_cell.angle_beta   90.00
_cell.angle_gamma   90.00
#
_symmetry.space_group_name_H-M   'P 1'
#
loop_
_entity.id
_entity.type
_entity.pdbx_description
1 polymer ?
#
loop_
_entity_poly.entity_id
_entity_poly.type
_entity_poly.pdbx_seq_one_letter_code
_entity_poly.pdbx_strand_id
1 'polypeptide(L)'
;MHIGIVTCEILRSEIAAVIEKSGVENVFFVLPEFEPETCSLALNITSKRMNARFSSEAKTKTGRRTKRRTKLKIKEKTIAGIKREIRERRIRNSVIVKVLDLRMHDYPDKLLAEVAGWVKKMSSVLGVDFVLLGYGLCGSTASEVERVVVDEAEVPVVIPRDGGGGDSGRDSGGGGEILNNCVEIALGRERVRELLQEEVGTFFMTPAGASIIKEPQVILESSINIRAGRLNRSATCAATDTPKIVKLMKNHYRRVVKICYSDADEKDREYSKTVEKFAKKFGLEVKVERGSARIMLAALEEALQP
;
A
#
# COMPACT_ATOMS: atom_id res chain seq x y z
N MET A 1 2.62 1.21 23.48
CA MET A 1 2.90 1.65 22.10
C MET A 1 2.38 0.64 21.09
N HIS A 2 1.13 0.81 20.71
CA HIS A 2 0.44 0.15 19.63
C HIS A 2 0.43 1.10 18.42
N ILE A 3 1.04 0.68 17.31
CA ILE A 3 1.06 1.46 16.07
C ILE A 3 -0.01 0.90 15.13
N GLY A 4 -0.95 1.74 14.71
CA GLY A 4 -1.87 1.41 13.62
C GLY A 4 -1.23 1.72 12.27
N ILE A 5 -1.36 0.83 11.29
CA ILE A 5 -0.91 1.06 9.91
C ILE A 5 -2.06 0.76 8.97
N VAL A 6 -2.44 1.72 8.13
CA VAL A 6 -3.37 1.52 7.02
C VAL A 6 -2.61 1.76 5.72
N THR A 7 -2.40 0.72 4.91
CA THR A 7 -1.41 0.76 3.82
C THR A 7 -1.92 0.15 2.51
N CYS A 8 -1.44 0.71 1.40
CA CYS A 8 -1.60 0.14 0.07
C CYS A 8 -0.83 -1.17 -0.06
N GLU A 9 -1.37 -2.13 -0.81
CA GLU A 9 -0.72 -3.41 -1.11
C GLU A 9 0.68 -3.23 -1.74
N ILE A 10 0.92 -2.14 -2.46
CA ILE A 10 2.21 -1.93 -3.15
C ILE A 10 3.37 -1.64 -2.18
N LEU A 11 3.10 -1.15 -0.96
CA LEU A 11 4.11 -0.68 0.00
C LEU A 11 4.66 -1.78 0.91
N ARG A 12 4.66 -3.03 0.42
CA ARG A 12 5.01 -4.22 1.20
C ARG A 12 6.39 -4.15 1.85
N SER A 13 7.39 -3.65 1.12
CA SER A 13 8.78 -3.59 1.58
C SER A 13 9.00 -2.43 2.55
N GLU A 14 8.31 -1.32 2.32
CA GLU A 14 8.34 -0.10 3.12
C GLU A 14 7.72 -0.40 4.49
N ILE A 15 6.56 -1.06 4.53
CA ILE A 15 5.91 -1.48 5.78
C ILE A 15 6.74 -2.54 6.51
N ALA A 16 7.41 -3.45 5.81
CA ALA A 16 8.33 -4.39 6.45
C ALA A 16 9.51 -3.66 7.14
N ALA A 17 10.01 -2.57 6.55
CA ALA A 17 11.04 -1.74 7.17
C ALA A 17 10.51 -0.94 8.37
N VAL A 18 9.27 -0.43 8.29
CA VAL A 18 8.59 0.23 9.43
C VAL A 18 8.44 -0.75 10.60
N ILE A 19 7.97 -1.98 10.35
CA ILE A 19 7.86 -3.03 11.36
C ILE A 19 9.24 -3.32 11.98
N GLU A 20 10.27 -3.49 11.16
CA GLU A 20 11.64 -3.71 11.65
C GLU A 20 12.13 -2.55 12.53
N LYS A 21 11.99 -1.29 12.07
CA LYS A 21 12.46 -0.10 12.77
C LYS A 21 11.69 0.16 14.07
N SER A 22 10.39 -0.18 14.12
CA SER A 22 9.55 -0.02 15.32
C SER A 22 10.02 -0.85 16.52
N GLY A 23 10.83 -1.90 16.30
CA GLY A 23 11.33 -2.76 17.36
C GLY A 23 10.27 -3.57 18.12
N VAL A 24 9.04 -3.70 17.57
CA VAL A 24 7.97 -4.46 18.23
C VAL A 24 8.15 -5.96 18.09
N GLU A 25 7.64 -6.73 19.06
CA GLU A 25 7.65 -8.20 18.97
C GLU A 25 6.36 -8.77 18.36
N ASN A 26 5.24 -8.06 18.48
CA ASN A 26 3.93 -8.54 18.06
C ASN A 26 3.43 -7.74 16.86
N VAL A 27 3.13 -8.43 15.77
CA VAL A 27 2.56 -7.84 14.56
C VAL A 27 1.25 -8.54 14.26
N PHE A 28 0.19 -7.75 14.12
CA PHE A 28 -1.13 -8.25 13.77
C PHE A 28 -1.53 -7.74 12.39
N PHE A 29 -1.76 -8.64 11.46
CA PHE A 29 -2.44 -8.31 10.20
C PHE A 29 -3.94 -8.48 10.37
N VAL A 30 -4.69 -7.45 10.00
CA VAL A 30 -6.13 -7.45 10.19
C VAL A 30 -6.80 -8.33 9.12
N LEU A 31 -7.63 -9.25 9.58
CA LEU A 31 -8.58 -9.99 8.75
C LEU A 31 -9.93 -9.27 8.73
N PRO A 32 -10.68 -9.32 7.61
CA PRO A 32 -12.05 -8.83 7.58
C PRO A 32 -12.89 -9.58 8.61
N GLU A 33 -13.80 -8.87 9.27
CA GLU A 33 -14.78 -9.49 10.17
C GLU A 33 -15.76 -10.30 9.33
N PHE A 34 -16.14 -11.48 9.83
CA PHE A 34 -17.08 -12.34 9.13
C PHE A 34 -18.48 -11.85 9.42
N GLU A 35 -19.00 -11.00 8.54
CA GLU A 35 -20.42 -10.69 8.49
C GLU A 35 -21.06 -11.60 7.42
N PRO A 36 -22.03 -12.47 7.79
CA PRO A 36 -22.67 -13.41 6.88
C PRO A 36 -23.29 -12.77 5.62
N GLU A 37 -23.65 -11.49 5.71
CA GLU A 37 -24.40 -10.77 4.68
C GLU A 37 -23.52 -9.95 3.71
N THR A 38 -22.28 -9.63 4.10
CA THR A 38 -21.42 -8.67 3.39
C THR A 38 -20.04 -9.24 3.05
N CYS A 39 -19.58 -10.28 3.75
CA CYS A 39 -18.24 -10.83 3.56
C CYS A 39 -18.25 -12.11 2.71
N SER A 40 -18.00 -11.98 1.41
CA SER A 40 -17.75 -13.15 0.56
C SER A 40 -16.46 -13.86 0.98
N LEU A 41 -16.45 -15.19 0.94
CA LEU A 41 -15.25 -16.03 1.12
C LEU A 41 -14.05 -15.51 0.30
N ALA A 42 -14.31 -14.91 -0.87
CA ALA A 42 -13.33 -14.30 -1.74
C ALA A 42 -12.58 -13.10 -1.10
N LEU A 43 -13.26 -12.25 -0.31
CA LEU A 43 -12.60 -11.14 0.40
C LEU A 43 -11.62 -11.63 1.47
N ASN A 44 -11.98 -12.71 2.17
CA ASN A 44 -11.10 -13.33 3.17
C ASN A 44 -9.86 -13.96 2.52
N ILE A 45 -10.06 -14.71 1.42
CA ILE A 45 -8.95 -15.30 0.64
C ILE A 45 -8.02 -14.21 0.11
N THR A 46 -8.58 -13.13 -0.44
CA THR A 46 -7.80 -12.00 -0.97
C THR A 46 -6.99 -11.34 0.15
N SER A 47 -7.63 -11.03 1.29
CA SER A 47 -6.96 -10.44 2.46
C SER A 47 -5.83 -11.32 2.99
N LYS A 48 -6.06 -12.63 3.12
CA LYS A 48 -5.02 -13.60 3.54
C LYS A 48 -3.86 -13.64 2.56
N ARG A 49 -4.12 -13.62 1.26
CA ARG A 49 -3.06 -13.60 0.23
C ARG A 49 -2.22 -12.34 0.32
N MET A 50 -2.83 -11.16 0.51
CA MET A 50 -2.11 -9.90 0.71
C MET A 50 -1.28 -9.95 2.01
N ASN A 51 -1.92 -10.30 3.12
CA ASN A 51 -1.27 -10.41 4.43
C ASN A 51 -0.09 -11.38 4.43
N ALA A 52 -0.18 -12.51 3.71
CA ALA A 52 0.91 -13.45 3.56
C ALA A 52 2.14 -12.84 2.87
N ARG A 53 1.95 -11.99 1.85
CA ARG A 53 3.06 -11.29 1.17
C ARG A 53 3.78 -10.33 2.12
N PHE A 54 3.02 -9.52 2.88
CA PHE A 54 3.58 -8.62 3.89
C PHE A 54 4.26 -9.38 5.03
N SER A 55 3.63 -10.45 5.52
CA SER A 55 4.18 -11.31 6.56
C SER A 55 5.50 -11.96 6.14
N SER A 56 5.60 -12.41 4.89
CA SER A 56 6.83 -12.99 4.34
C SER A 56 7.95 -11.95 4.28
N GLU A 57 7.67 -10.76 3.75
CA GLU A 57 8.66 -9.68 3.63
C GLU A 57 9.17 -9.22 5.01
N ALA A 58 8.26 -9.04 5.98
CA ALA A 58 8.61 -8.67 7.34
C ALA A 58 9.54 -9.71 8.00
N LYS A 59 9.29 -11.01 7.81
CA LYS A 59 10.17 -12.09 8.31
C LYS A 59 11.54 -12.06 7.63
N THR A 60 11.59 -11.83 6.32
CA THR A 60 12.85 -11.78 5.58
C THR A 60 13.73 -10.61 6.00
N LYS A 61 13.16 -9.40 6.16
CA LYS A 61 13.94 -8.22 6.58
C LYS A 61 14.45 -8.35 8.02
N THR A 62 13.57 -8.71 8.95
CA THR A 62 13.95 -8.89 10.37
C THR A 62 14.95 -10.04 10.58
N GLY A 63 14.91 -11.09 9.76
CA GLY A 63 15.86 -12.20 9.83
C GLY A 63 17.27 -11.88 9.32
N ARG A 64 17.45 -10.85 8.47
CA ARG A 64 18.75 -10.51 7.85
C ARG A 64 19.67 -9.69 8.75
N ARG A 65 19.16 -8.98 9.77
CA ARG A 65 19.90 -7.88 10.42
C ARG A 65 20.43 -8.12 11.84
N THR A 66 20.08 -9.20 12.55
CA THR A 66 20.48 -9.33 13.97
C THR A 66 20.80 -10.77 14.41
N LYS A 67 22.06 -10.99 14.83
CA LYS A 67 22.56 -12.17 15.58
C LYS A 67 22.01 -12.26 17.02
N ARG A 68 21.15 -11.33 17.48
CA ARG A 68 20.59 -11.27 18.84
C ARG A 68 19.07 -11.02 18.81
N ARG A 69 18.30 -12.02 19.30
CA ARG A 69 16.97 -12.02 20.02
C ARG A 69 15.98 -10.88 19.64
N THR A 70 14.73 -11.09 19.21
CA THR A 70 13.61 -11.91 19.71
C THR A 70 12.72 -12.34 18.52
N LYS A 71 12.01 -13.48 18.62
CA LYS A 71 11.22 -14.03 17.50
C LYS A 71 9.99 -13.14 17.25
N LEU A 72 10.00 -12.37 16.16
CA LEU A 72 8.85 -11.61 15.67
C LEU A 72 7.62 -12.54 15.56
N LYS A 73 6.54 -12.20 16.26
CA LYS A 73 5.28 -12.93 16.29
C LYS A 73 4.29 -12.25 15.36
N ILE A 74 4.20 -12.74 14.14
CA ILE A 74 3.21 -12.28 13.16
C ILE A 74 1.96 -13.17 13.23
N LYS A 75 0.79 -12.54 13.36
CA LYS A 75 -0.52 -13.21 13.44
C LYS A 75 -1.54 -12.50 12.57
N GLU A 76 -2.49 -13.24 12.04
CA GLU A 76 -3.65 -12.71 11.32
C GLU A 76 -4.90 -12.84 12.18
N LYS A 77 -5.62 -11.74 12.44
CA LYS A 77 -6.78 -11.72 13.34
C LYS A 77 -7.80 -10.65 12.94
N THR A 78 -9.06 -10.86 13.31
CA THR A 78 -10.09 -9.81 13.27
C THR A 78 -9.78 -8.74 14.33
N ILE A 79 -10.40 -7.56 14.21
CA ILE A 79 -10.25 -6.47 15.20
C ILE A 79 -10.59 -6.96 16.61
N ALA A 80 -11.74 -7.63 16.77
CA ALA A 80 -12.13 -8.22 18.05
C ALA A 80 -11.09 -9.22 18.59
N GLY A 81 -10.49 -10.03 17.72
CA GLY A 81 -9.45 -10.98 18.07
C GLY A 81 -8.14 -10.32 18.51
N ILE A 82 -7.76 -9.22 17.87
CA ILE A 82 -6.56 -8.43 18.22
C ILE A 82 -6.76 -7.77 19.58
N LYS A 83 -7.88 -7.06 19.77
CA LYS A 83 -8.22 -6.38 21.02
C LYS A 83 -8.22 -7.35 22.21
N ARG A 84 -8.85 -8.50 22.03
CA ARG A 84 -8.88 -9.56 23.05
C ARG A 84 -7.47 -10.03 23.40
N GLU A 85 -6.63 -10.30 22.41
CA GLU A 85 -5.28 -10.82 22.65
C GLU A 85 -4.35 -9.80 23.30
N ILE A 86 -4.40 -8.52 22.88
CA ILE A 86 -3.62 -7.45 23.50
C ILE A 86 -3.95 -7.36 25.00
N ARG A 87 -5.25 -7.39 25.34
CA ARG A 87 -5.73 -7.33 26.73
C ARG A 87 -5.31 -8.57 27.54
N GLU A 88 -5.62 -9.77 27.05
CA GLU A 88 -5.38 -11.03 27.76
C GLU A 88 -3.89 -11.31 27.99
N ARG A 89 -3.06 -10.99 27.00
CA ARG A 89 -1.61 -11.22 27.08
C ARG A 89 -0.84 -10.00 27.59
N ARG A 90 -1.53 -8.91 27.94
CA ARG A 90 -0.93 -7.63 28.38
C ARG A 90 0.19 -7.17 27.44
N ILE A 91 -0.06 -7.24 26.14
CA ILE A 91 0.91 -6.83 25.12
C ILE A 91 1.11 -5.32 25.26
N ARG A 92 2.34 -4.88 25.51
CA ARG A 92 2.67 -3.45 25.71
C ARG A 92 3.00 -2.72 24.42
N ASN A 93 3.48 -3.46 23.42
CA ASN A 93 3.87 -2.93 22.13
C ASN A 93 3.47 -3.87 20.98
N SER A 94 2.88 -3.30 19.94
CA SER A 94 2.54 -4.03 18.73
C SER A 94 2.40 -3.12 17.53
N VAL A 95 2.53 -3.70 16.34
CA VAL A 95 2.09 -3.06 15.09
C VAL A 95 0.85 -3.78 14.60
N ILE A 96 -0.19 -3.04 14.24
CA ILE A 96 -1.44 -3.55 13.69
C ILE A 96 -1.58 -3.03 12.26
N VAL A 97 -1.55 -3.92 11.27
CA VAL A 97 -1.53 -3.56 9.85
C VAL A 97 -2.83 -3.94 9.17
N LYS A 98 -3.49 -2.97 8.56
CA LYS A 98 -4.52 -3.18 7.56
C LYS A 98 -3.96 -2.87 6.18
N VAL A 99 -3.98 -3.89 5.31
CA VAL A 99 -3.67 -3.74 3.88
C VAL A 99 -4.97 -3.56 3.11
N LEU A 100 -5.08 -2.53 2.25
CA LEU A 100 -6.17 -2.42 1.28
C LEU A 100 -5.70 -2.85 -0.12
N ASP A 101 -6.64 -3.39 -0.88
CA ASP A 101 -6.43 -3.97 -2.20
C ASP A 101 -6.06 -2.90 -3.23
N LEU A 102 -5.05 -3.18 -4.06
CA LEU A 102 -4.59 -2.28 -5.11
C LEU A 102 -5.71 -1.89 -6.09
N ARG A 103 -6.72 -2.74 -6.31
CA ARG A 103 -7.87 -2.44 -7.19
C ARG A 103 -8.77 -1.33 -6.69
N MET A 104 -8.66 -0.93 -5.42
CA MET A 104 -9.43 0.21 -4.90
C MET A 104 -9.00 1.53 -5.53
N HIS A 105 -7.82 1.61 -6.15
CA HIS A 105 -7.38 2.79 -6.90
C HIS A 105 -8.25 3.10 -8.14
N ASP A 106 -9.08 2.16 -8.59
CA ASP A 106 -10.07 2.39 -9.64
C ASP A 106 -11.26 3.27 -9.15
N TYR A 107 -11.41 3.43 -7.83
CA TYR A 107 -12.49 4.20 -7.20
C TYR A 107 -11.94 5.07 -6.06
N PRO A 108 -11.31 6.22 -6.35
CA PRO A 108 -10.65 7.06 -5.35
C PRO A 108 -11.54 7.49 -4.18
N ASP A 109 -12.82 7.76 -4.45
CA ASP A 109 -13.84 8.10 -3.45
C ASP A 109 -14.06 6.96 -2.44
N LYS A 110 -14.18 5.72 -2.94
CA LYS A 110 -14.34 4.53 -2.10
C LYS A 110 -13.06 4.17 -1.37
N LEU A 111 -11.91 4.36 -2.00
CA LEU A 111 -10.61 4.19 -1.34
C LEU A 111 -10.48 5.13 -0.16
N LEU A 112 -10.78 6.42 -0.35
CA LEU A 112 -10.70 7.41 0.72
C LEU A 112 -11.67 7.07 1.87
N ALA A 113 -12.91 6.69 1.57
CA ALA A 113 -13.88 6.25 2.58
C ALA A 113 -13.42 5.00 3.35
N GLU A 114 -12.78 4.04 2.67
CA GLU A 114 -12.23 2.85 3.33
C GLU A 114 -11.04 3.21 4.23
N VAL A 115 -10.14 4.08 3.77
CA VAL A 115 -9.03 4.61 4.59
C VAL A 115 -9.59 5.30 5.84
N ALA A 116 -10.58 6.17 5.68
CA ALA A 116 -11.29 6.85 6.78
C ALA A 116 -11.83 5.84 7.81
N GLY A 117 -12.58 4.85 7.34
CA GLY A 117 -13.19 3.83 8.19
C GLY A 117 -12.15 3.01 8.95
N TRP A 118 -10.97 2.76 8.35
CA TRP A 118 -9.89 2.07 9.04
C TRP A 118 -9.12 2.96 10.02
N VAL A 119 -8.90 4.23 9.70
CA VAL A 119 -8.34 5.20 10.65
C VAL A 119 -9.21 5.26 11.90
N LYS A 120 -10.53 5.41 11.74
CA LYS A 120 -11.50 5.38 12.85
C LYS A 120 -11.46 4.09 13.65
N LYS A 121 -11.41 2.93 12.98
CA LYS A 121 -11.35 1.62 13.66
C LYS A 121 -10.03 1.43 14.43
N MET A 122 -8.91 1.90 13.88
CA MET A 122 -7.61 1.84 14.55
C MET A 122 -7.60 2.75 15.79
N SER A 123 -8.10 3.98 15.66
CA SER A 123 -8.16 4.95 16.75
C SER A 123 -9.13 4.50 17.85
N SER A 124 -10.42 4.45 17.56
CA SER A 124 -11.49 4.28 18.57
C SER A 124 -11.66 2.83 19.07
N VAL A 125 -11.52 1.83 18.19
CA VAL A 125 -11.83 0.44 18.55
C VAL A 125 -10.60 -0.27 19.12
N LEU A 126 -9.45 -0.10 18.48
CA LEU A 126 -8.18 -0.73 18.87
C LEU A 126 -7.38 0.11 19.86
N GLY A 127 -7.63 1.42 19.97
CA GLY A 127 -6.93 2.30 20.91
C GLY A 127 -5.43 2.35 20.63
N VAL A 128 -5.04 2.47 19.35
CA VAL A 128 -3.62 2.64 18.99
C VAL A 128 -3.11 4.01 19.43
N ASP A 129 -1.80 4.16 19.63
CA ASP A 129 -1.22 5.44 20.07
C ASP A 129 -1.14 6.45 18.91
N PHE A 130 -0.97 5.97 17.68
CA PHE A 130 -1.07 6.75 16.44
C PHE A 130 -1.33 5.84 15.25
N VAL A 131 -1.75 6.44 14.13
CA VAL A 131 -1.93 5.75 12.84
C VAL A 131 -0.91 6.26 11.83
N LEU A 132 -0.16 5.37 11.20
CA LEU A 132 0.70 5.67 10.06
C LEU A 132 0.00 5.28 8.76
N LEU A 133 -0.18 6.23 7.85
CA LEU A 133 -0.77 5.97 6.54
C LEU A 133 0.31 5.54 5.53
N GLY A 134 0.11 4.40 4.88
CA GLY A 134 0.85 3.98 3.70
C GLY A 134 0.09 4.32 2.42
N TYR A 135 -0.29 5.59 2.27
CA TYR A 135 -1.07 6.09 1.14
C TYR A 135 -0.66 7.53 0.78
N GLY A 136 -0.55 7.79 -0.52
CA GLY A 136 -0.55 9.16 -1.05
C GLY A 136 -1.97 9.60 -1.41
N LEU A 137 -2.10 10.71 -2.14
CA LEU A 137 -3.39 11.28 -2.55
C LEU A 137 -4.23 10.33 -3.42
N CYS A 138 -3.60 9.57 -4.32
CA CYS A 138 -4.20 8.49 -5.10
C CYS A 138 -5.52 8.84 -5.80
N GLY A 139 -5.61 10.07 -6.34
CA GLY A 139 -6.80 10.58 -7.02
C GLY A 139 -7.70 11.47 -6.16
N SER A 140 -7.38 11.65 -4.88
CA SER A 140 -8.01 12.66 -4.00
C SER A 140 -7.18 13.94 -3.95
N THR A 141 -7.75 15.01 -3.40
CA THR A 141 -7.01 16.23 -3.06
C THR A 141 -6.39 16.15 -1.67
N ALA A 142 -5.36 16.96 -1.40
CA ALA A 142 -4.77 17.04 -0.06
C ALA A 142 -5.80 17.41 1.01
N SER A 143 -6.66 18.39 0.74
CA SER A 143 -7.71 18.82 1.67
C SER A 143 -8.74 17.73 1.95
N GLU A 144 -9.08 16.87 0.98
CA GLU A 144 -9.98 15.74 1.21
C GLU A 144 -9.34 14.70 2.12
N VAL A 145 -8.08 14.35 1.88
CA VAL A 145 -7.34 13.40 2.73
C VAL A 145 -7.18 13.94 4.14
N GLU A 146 -6.71 15.18 4.28
CA GLU A 146 -6.51 15.82 5.58
C GLU A 146 -7.82 15.94 6.36
N ARG A 147 -8.92 16.40 5.74
CA ARG A 147 -10.23 16.48 6.38
C ARG A 147 -10.68 15.12 6.90
N VAL A 148 -10.61 14.10 6.06
CA VAL A 148 -11.02 12.74 6.43
C VAL A 148 -10.19 12.17 7.57
N VAL A 149 -8.89 12.47 7.58
CA VAL A 149 -7.97 12.03 8.61
C VAL A 149 -8.20 12.77 9.93
N VAL A 150 -8.42 14.08 9.89
CA VAL A 150 -8.66 14.92 11.07
C VAL A 150 -10.02 14.63 11.70
N ASP A 151 -11.08 14.47 10.88
CA ASP A 151 -12.45 14.33 11.38
C ASP A 151 -12.73 12.95 11.99
N GLU A 152 -12.02 11.90 11.56
CA GLU A 152 -12.30 10.51 11.96
C GLU A 152 -11.32 9.94 13.00
N ALA A 153 -10.18 10.59 13.22
CA ALA A 153 -9.14 10.09 14.11
C ALA A 153 -9.22 10.68 15.52
N GLU A 154 -9.22 9.81 16.53
CA GLU A 154 -9.09 10.20 17.95
C GLU A 154 -7.61 10.24 18.39
N VAL A 155 -6.69 9.87 17.50
CA VAL A 155 -5.25 9.75 17.75
C VAL A 155 -4.50 10.41 16.60
N PRO A 156 -3.24 10.84 16.78
CA PRO A 156 -2.45 11.40 15.71
C PRO A 156 -2.38 10.46 14.50
N VAL A 157 -2.53 11.03 13.30
CA VAL A 157 -2.37 10.31 12.04
C VAL A 157 -1.24 10.94 11.26
N VAL A 158 -0.24 10.13 10.94
CA VAL A 158 0.95 10.57 10.23
C VAL A 158 0.86 10.17 8.77
N ILE A 159 0.94 11.17 7.90
CA ILE A 159 0.82 11.04 6.45
C ILE A 159 2.22 11.19 5.84
N PRO A 160 2.65 10.28 4.95
CA PRO A 160 3.91 10.41 4.24
C PRO A 160 3.96 11.66 3.38
N ARG A 161 4.96 12.50 3.61
CA ARG A 161 5.17 13.78 2.92
C ARG A 161 6.51 13.80 2.21
N ASP A 162 6.59 14.60 1.14
CA ASP A 162 7.85 14.86 0.45
C ASP A 162 8.85 15.54 1.39
N GLY A 163 10.15 15.25 1.25
CA GLY A 163 11.18 15.81 2.14
C GLY A 163 11.30 15.19 3.55
N GLY A 164 10.46 14.21 3.93
CA GLY A 164 10.50 13.60 5.27
C GLY A 164 11.82 12.90 5.64
N GLY A 165 12.66 12.50 4.67
CA GLY A 165 13.96 11.86 4.93
C GLY A 165 15.11 12.72 4.39
N GLY A 166 15.65 13.58 5.24
CA GLY A 166 16.50 14.72 4.87
C GLY A 166 17.76 14.41 4.05
N ASP A 167 18.05 15.34 3.13
CA ASP A 167 19.40 15.89 2.88
C ASP A 167 19.33 17.40 2.51
N SER A 168 18.31 18.12 3.02
CA SER A 168 18.25 19.57 2.95
C SER A 168 18.33 20.11 4.37
N GLY A 169 19.48 20.72 4.68
CA GLY A 169 19.76 21.28 5.99
C GLY A 169 18.69 22.27 6.47
N ARG A 170 18.60 22.34 7.80
CA ARG A 170 18.15 23.49 8.62
C ARG A 170 17.16 24.43 7.93
N ASP A 171 15.89 24.23 8.25
CA ASP A 171 14.83 25.22 8.47
C ASP A 171 13.51 24.78 7.86
N SER A 172 12.74 23.96 8.60
CA SER A 172 11.26 24.04 8.73
C SER A 172 10.72 22.78 9.41
N GLY A 173 9.77 22.94 10.33
CA GLY A 173 9.02 21.82 10.91
C GLY A 173 8.31 21.00 9.82
N GLY A 174 7.90 19.78 10.15
CA GLY A 174 7.20 18.85 9.24
C GLY A 174 6.23 19.58 8.31
N GLY A 175 6.62 19.74 7.04
CA GLY A 175 6.01 20.75 6.16
C GLY A 175 6.08 20.42 4.67
N GLY A 176 6.40 19.17 4.32
CA GLY A 176 6.33 18.70 2.95
C GLY A 176 4.89 18.52 2.48
N GLU A 177 4.66 18.63 1.17
CA GLU A 177 3.36 18.30 0.59
C GLU A 177 3.10 16.78 0.66
N ILE A 178 1.82 16.41 0.72
CA ILE A 178 1.40 15.01 0.62
C ILE A 178 1.79 14.48 -0.77
N LEU A 179 2.33 13.26 -0.79
CA LEU A 179 2.75 12.60 -2.03
C LEU A 179 1.54 12.23 -2.89
N ASN A 180 1.64 12.35 -4.21
CA ASN A 180 0.49 12.20 -5.11
C ASN A 180 -0.06 10.77 -5.14
N ASN A 181 0.78 9.76 -4.93
CA ASN A 181 0.37 8.37 -4.98
C ASN A 181 1.35 7.47 -4.23
N CYS A 182 0.98 6.21 -4.09
CA CYS A 182 1.80 5.22 -3.41
C CYS A 182 3.14 4.92 -4.14
N VAL A 183 3.26 5.21 -5.45
CA VAL A 183 4.53 5.06 -6.17
C VAL A 183 5.53 6.13 -5.73
N GLU A 184 5.09 7.38 -5.54
CA GLU A 184 5.93 8.44 -4.99
C GLU A 184 6.38 8.16 -3.55
N ILE A 185 5.58 7.45 -2.75
CA ILE A 185 6.04 6.97 -1.42
C ILE A 185 7.23 6.02 -1.56
N ALA A 186 7.17 5.15 -2.56
CA ALA A 186 8.14 4.07 -2.69
C ALA A 186 9.39 4.47 -3.48
N LEU A 187 9.30 5.43 -4.41
CA LEU A 187 10.44 5.93 -5.20
C LEU A 187 10.94 7.31 -4.78
N GLY A 188 10.09 8.11 -4.14
CA GLY A 188 10.30 9.55 -3.95
C GLY A 188 9.73 10.36 -5.11
N ARG A 189 9.16 11.54 -4.79
CA ARG A 189 8.53 12.43 -5.76
C ARG A 189 9.50 12.90 -6.84
N GLU A 190 10.71 13.29 -6.44
CA GLU A 190 11.76 13.75 -7.36
C GLU A 190 12.08 12.67 -8.39
N ARG A 191 12.32 11.43 -7.95
CA ARG A 191 12.63 10.33 -8.87
C ARG A 191 11.49 10.02 -9.83
N VAL A 192 10.24 10.04 -9.34
CA VAL A 192 9.06 9.87 -10.21
C VAL A 192 8.99 10.99 -11.24
N ARG A 193 9.26 12.23 -10.85
CA ARG A 193 9.28 13.38 -11.75
C ARG A 193 10.37 13.25 -12.81
N GLU A 194 11.58 12.88 -12.45
CA GLU A 194 12.68 12.63 -13.40
C GLU A 194 12.29 11.56 -14.43
N LEU A 195 11.73 10.43 -13.99
CA LEU A 195 11.30 9.36 -14.88
C LEU A 195 10.22 9.80 -15.87
N LEU A 196 9.30 10.66 -15.43
CA LEU A 196 8.26 11.25 -16.27
C LEU A 196 8.78 12.37 -17.18
N GLN A 197 9.85 13.07 -16.78
CA GLN A 197 10.53 14.05 -17.64
C GLN A 197 11.36 13.37 -18.73
N GLU A 198 12.01 12.25 -18.41
CA GLU A 198 12.70 11.42 -19.40
C GLU A 198 11.72 10.82 -20.41
N GLU A 199 10.55 10.35 -19.94
CA GLU A 199 9.49 9.80 -20.79
C GLU A 199 8.11 10.00 -20.14
N VAL A 200 7.33 10.94 -20.66
CA VAL A 200 5.97 11.26 -20.14
C VAL A 200 5.05 10.05 -20.20
N GLY A 201 5.20 9.21 -21.22
CA GLY A 201 4.49 7.94 -21.41
C GLY A 201 5.01 6.78 -20.56
N THR A 202 5.31 7.03 -19.29
CA THR A 202 5.84 6.03 -18.35
C THR A 202 4.73 5.36 -17.54
N PHE A 203 4.66 4.03 -17.62
CA PHE A 203 3.80 3.19 -16.78
C PHE A 203 4.61 2.61 -15.61
N PHE A 204 4.19 2.83 -14.38
CA PHE A 204 4.83 2.24 -13.20
C PHE A 204 4.19 0.89 -12.85
N MET A 205 4.98 -0.18 -12.92
CA MET A 205 4.53 -1.53 -12.62
C MET A 205 5.16 -2.00 -11.31
N THR A 206 4.33 -2.29 -10.31
CA THR A 206 4.76 -2.89 -9.03
C THR A 206 4.55 -4.41 -9.03
N PRO A 207 5.13 -5.19 -8.09
CA PRO A 207 4.85 -6.62 -7.98
C PRO A 207 3.35 -6.91 -7.75
N ALA A 208 2.67 -6.08 -6.94
CA ALA A 208 1.23 -6.19 -6.73
C ALA A 208 0.46 -5.92 -8.03
N GLY A 209 0.80 -4.86 -8.76
CA GLY A 209 0.21 -4.54 -10.06
C GLY A 209 0.41 -5.65 -11.09
N ALA A 210 1.63 -6.17 -11.20
CA ALA A 210 1.92 -7.31 -12.06
C ALA A 210 1.15 -8.57 -11.66
N SER A 211 0.93 -8.79 -10.35
CA SER A 211 0.17 -9.95 -9.87
C SER A 211 -1.31 -9.93 -10.27
N ILE A 212 -1.86 -8.74 -10.53
CA ILE A 212 -3.21 -8.52 -11.06
C ILE A 212 -3.19 -8.63 -12.59
N ILE A 213 -2.17 -8.06 -13.23
CA ILE A 213 -1.98 -7.99 -14.68
C ILE A 213 -1.55 -9.32 -15.32
N LYS A 214 -1.33 -10.40 -14.54
CA LYS A 214 -0.78 -11.69 -15.00
C LYS A 214 -1.42 -12.25 -16.29
N GLU A 215 -2.65 -11.86 -16.60
CA GLU A 215 -3.22 -12.06 -17.92
C GLU A 215 -3.36 -10.72 -18.64
N PRO A 216 -2.86 -10.58 -19.89
CA PRO A 216 -3.11 -9.42 -20.73
C PRO A 216 -4.61 -9.15 -20.97
N GLN A 217 -5.46 -10.12 -20.60
CA GLN A 217 -6.90 -10.06 -20.54
C GLN A 217 -7.38 -9.19 -19.38
N VAL A 218 -6.70 -9.09 -18.23
CA VAL A 218 -7.14 -8.28 -17.07
C VAL A 218 -7.02 -6.76 -17.30
N ILE A 219 -6.07 -6.32 -18.13
CA ILE A 219 -6.02 -4.92 -18.62
C ILE A 219 -7.18 -4.64 -19.60
N LEU A 220 -7.71 -5.69 -20.23
CA LEU A 220 -8.85 -5.65 -21.13
C LEU A 220 -10.18 -5.96 -20.43
N GLU A 221 -10.12 -6.60 -19.26
CA GLU A 221 -11.21 -7.16 -18.47
C GLU A 221 -11.21 -6.57 -17.05
N SER A 222 -11.12 -5.24 -16.95
CA SER A 222 -11.85 -4.53 -15.89
C SER A 222 -13.38 -4.84 -15.93
N SER A 223 -13.83 -5.66 -16.89
CA SER A 223 -15.08 -6.42 -16.95
C SER A 223 -15.13 -7.75 -16.16
N ILE A 224 -14.21 -8.05 -15.23
CA ILE A 224 -14.50 -9.11 -14.24
C ILE A 224 -15.62 -8.61 -13.32
N ASN A 225 -16.85 -8.94 -13.72
CA ASN A 225 -18.06 -8.94 -12.94
C ASN A 225 -17.78 -9.45 -11.52
N ILE A 226 -17.69 -8.56 -10.54
CA ILE A 226 -17.99 -8.94 -9.17
C ILE A 226 -19.51 -9.21 -9.13
N ARG A 227 -19.88 -10.47 -9.44
CA ARG A 227 -21.16 -11.06 -9.07
C ARG A 227 -21.22 -11.13 -7.53
N ALA A 228 -21.49 -10.00 -6.90
CA ALA A 228 -22.04 -9.90 -5.56
C ALA A 228 -22.94 -8.65 -5.58
N GLY A 229 -24.23 -8.88 -5.40
CA GLY A 229 -25.29 -7.99 -5.85
C GLY A 229 -25.14 -6.53 -5.44
N ARG A 230 -25.10 -5.65 -6.44
CA ARG A 230 -26.04 -4.54 -6.64
C ARG A 230 -25.67 -3.88 -7.97
N LEU A 231 -26.56 -4.02 -8.96
CA LEU A 231 -26.56 -3.16 -10.13
C LEU A 231 -26.60 -1.71 -9.63
N ASN A 232 -25.65 -0.88 -10.08
CA ASN A 232 -25.93 0.44 -10.65
C ASN A 232 -24.62 1.04 -11.22
N ARG A 233 -24.63 1.26 -12.55
CA ARG A 233 -23.67 1.99 -13.42
C ARG A 233 -22.32 1.37 -13.83
N SER A 234 -21.67 0.43 -13.14
CA SER A 234 -20.23 0.16 -13.44
C SER A 234 -19.89 -0.99 -14.42
N ALA A 235 -20.78 -1.94 -14.71
CA ALA A 235 -20.43 -3.05 -15.62
C ALA A 235 -20.39 -2.64 -17.10
N THR A 236 -21.18 -1.63 -17.49
CA THR A 236 -21.25 -1.11 -18.86
C THR A 236 -20.14 -0.10 -19.18
N CYS A 237 -19.63 0.65 -18.20
CA CYS A 237 -18.57 1.65 -18.43
C CYS A 237 -17.19 0.99 -18.65
N ALA A 238 -16.82 0.01 -17.81
CA ALA A 238 -15.52 -0.65 -17.87
C ALA A 238 -15.27 -1.40 -19.19
N ALA A 239 -16.27 -2.13 -19.71
CA ALA A 239 -16.17 -2.82 -20.99
C ALA A 239 -16.08 -1.87 -22.20
N THR A 240 -16.65 -0.66 -22.09
CA THR A 240 -16.66 0.35 -23.16
C THR A 240 -15.36 1.16 -23.21
N ASP A 241 -14.64 1.27 -22.09
CA ASP A 241 -13.39 2.02 -21.99
C ASP A 241 -12.14 1.17 -22.25
N THR A 242 -12.24 -0.16 -22.22
CA THR A 242 -11.12 -1.06 -22.58
C THR A 242 -10.45 -0.71 -23.91
N PRO A 243 -11.18 -0.53 -25.04
CA PRO A 243 -10.55 -0.15 -26.30
C PRO A 243 -9.85 1.22 -26.22
N LYS A 244 -10.39 2.16 -25.44
CA LYS A 244 -9.80 3.48 -25.23
C LYS A 244 -8.52 3.38 -24.40
N ILE A 245 -8.52 2.59 -23.32
CA ILE A 245 -7.33 2.34 -22.49
C ILE A 245 -6.24 1.68 -23.34
N VAL A 246 -6.58 0.68 -24.15
CA VAL A 246 -5.62 0.05 -25.07
C VAL A 246 -5.07 1.05 -26.08
N LYS A 247 -5.93 1.89 -26.66
CA LYS A 247 -5.51 2.94 -27.60
C LYS A 247 -4.59 3.94 -26.90
N LEU A 248 -4.89 4.33 -25.66
CA LEU A 248 -4.05 5.21 -24.86
C LEU A 248 -2.68 4.58 -24.59
N MET A 249 -2.66 3.32 -24.14
CA MET A 249 -1.43 2.56 -23.90
C MET A 249 -0.57 2.44 -25.16
N LYS A 250 -1.16 2.14 -26.31
CA LYS A 250 -0.42 2.01 -27.57
C LYS A 250 0.09 3.36 -28.10
N ASN A 251 -0.71 4.42 -27.95
CA ASN A 251 -0.42 5.70 -28.59
C ASN A 251 0.46 6.61 -27.74
N HIS A 252 0.30 6.57 -26.41
CA HIS A 252 0.89 7.55 -25.50
C HIS A 252 1.88 6.96 -24.50
N TYR A 253 1.91 5.64 -24.32
CA TYR A 253 2.94 5.02 -23.47
C TYR A 253 4.09 4.49 -24.32
N ARG A 254 5.29 4.64 -23.78
CA ARG A 254 6.56 4.24 -24.42
C ARG A 254 7.47 3.48 -23.46
N ARG A 255 7.24 3.57 -22.15
CA ARG A 255 8.06 2.91 -21.14
C ARG A 255 7.21 2.25 -20.06
N VAL A 256 7.68 1.12 -19.56
CA VAL A 256 7.27 0.55 -18.28
C VAL A 256 8.45 0.55 -17.32
N VAL A 257 8.25 1.15 -16.15
CA VAL A 257 9.19 1.11 -15.03
C VAL A 257 8.79 -0.04 -14.12
N LYS A 258 9.60 -1.09 -14.07
CA LYS A 258 9.51 -2.17 -13.10
C LYS A 258 10.07 -1.68 -11.77
N ILE A 259 9.23 -1.60 -10.74
CA ILE A 259 9.66 -1.20 -9.41
C ILE A 259 10.00 -2.43 -8.57
N CYS A 260 11.27 -2.54 -8.17
CA CYS A 260 11.78 -3.61 -7.30
C CYS A 260 11.99 -3.08 -5.88
N TYR A 261 11.28 -3.62 -4.90
CA TYR A 261 11.38 -3.15 -3.52
C TYR A 261 12.35 -3.97 -2.65
N SER A 262 12.81 -5.11 -3.17
CA SER A 262 13.80 -5.98 -2.54
C SER A 262 14.54 -6.79 -3.59
N ASP A 263 15.66 -7.42 -3.20
CA ASP A 263 16.37 -8.35 -4.09
C ASP A 263 15.50 -9.54 -4.50
N ALA A 264 14.46 -9.86 -3.70
CA ALA A 264 13.51 -10.92 -4.04
C ALA A 264 12.64 -10.50 -5.24
N ASP A 265 12.18 -9.25 -5.27
CA ASP A 265 11.38 -8.71 -6.40
C ASP A 265 12.22 -8.59 -7.67
N GLU A 266 13.49 -8.23 -7.52
CA GLU A 266 14.43 -8.18 -8.64
C GLU A 266 14.64 -9.57 -9.26
N LYS A 267 14.80 -10.60 -8.41
CA LYS A 267 15.02 -12.00 -8.81
C LYS A 267 13.74 -12.76 -9.13
N ASP A 268 12.57 -12.17 -8.92
CA ASP A 268 11.28 -12.81 -9.22
C ASP A 268 11.10 -12.96 -10.73
N ARG A 269 11.30 -14.20 -11.21
CA ARG A 269 11.18 -14.57 -12.62
C ARG A 269 9.75 -14.42 -13.13
N GLU A 270 8.73 -14.63 -12.30
CA GLU A 270 7.34 -14.51 -12.73
C GLU A 270 6.96 -13.04 -12.89
N TYR A 271 7.41 -12.19 -11.96
CA TYR A 271 7.24 -10.74 -12.07
C TYR A 271 7.95 -10.18 -13.30
N SER A 272 9.22 -10.51 -13.51
CA SER A 272 9.98 -10.09 -14.71
C SER A 272 9.29 -10.54 -16.01
N LYS A 273 8.87 -11.81 -16.10
CA LYS A 273 8.13 -12.33 -17.27
C LYS A 273 6.83 -11.56 -17.52
N THR A 274 6.13 -11.17 -16.46
CA THR A 274 4.86 -10.42 -16.58
C THR A 274 5.12 -9.02 -17.14
N VAL A 275 6.14 -8.33 -16.63
CA VAL A 275 6.57 -7.01 -17.12
C VAL A 275 6.99 -7.10 -18.58
N GLU A 276 7.83 -8.08 -18.94
CA GLU A 276 8.31 -8.28 -20.31
C GLU A 276 7.16 -8.56 -21.29
N LYS A 277 6.20 -9.42 -20.91
CA LYS A 277 5.01 -9.70 -21.72
C LYS A 277 4.15 -8.44 -21.92
N PHE A 278 3.96 -7.66 -20.87
CA PHE A 278 3.24 -6.39 -20.92
C PHE A 278 3.95 -5.39 -21.85
N ALA A 279 5.25 -5.20 -21.65
CA ALA A 279 6.08 -4.32 -22.45
C ALA A 279 6.03 -4.70 -23.93
N LYS A 280 6.21 -6.00 -24.24
CA LYS A 280 6.14 -6.51 -25.62
C LYS A 280 4.77 -6.28 -26.27
N LYS A 281 3.66 -6.42 -25.52
CA LYS A 281 2.31 -6.22 -26.05
C LYS A 281 2.05 -4.77 -26.47
N PHE A 282 2.64 -3.81 -25.76
CA PHE A 282 2.42 -2.38 -25.99
C PHE A 282 3.62 -1.67 -26.64
N GLY A 283 4.70 -2.38 -26.96
CA GLY A 283 5.90 -1.81 -27.55
C GLY A 283 6.66 -0.87 -26.61
N LEU A 284 6.70 -1.20 -25.32
CA LEU A 284 7.31 -0.36 -24.29
C LEU A 284 8.76 -0.74 -24.01
N GLU A 285 9.61 0.25 -23.76
CA GLU A 285 10.91 0.10 -23.13
C GLU A 285 10.73 -0.39 -21.68
N VAL A 286 11.58 -1.30 -21.21
CA VAL A 286 11.59 -1.73 -19.81
C VAL A 286 12.74 -1.03 -19.08
N LYS A 287 12.41 -0.27 -18.04
CA LYS A 287 13.37 0.30 -17.09
C LYS A 287 13.14 -0.34 -15.72
N VAL A 288 14.20 -0.53 -14.93
CA VAL A 288 14.11 -1.09 -13.58
C VAL A 288 14.52 -0.02 -12.58
N GLU A 289 13.69 0.19 -11.57
CA GLU A 289 13.94 1.15 -10.49
C GLU A 289 13.83 0.45 -9.14
N ARG A 290 14.68 0.88 -8.19
CA ARG A 290 14.68 0.34 -6.84
C ARG A 290 13.90 1.24 -5.90
N GLY A 291 12.90 0.67 -5.23
CA GLY A 291 12.16 1.38 -4.19
C GLY A 291 12.95 1.55 -2.89
N SER A 292 12.49 2.46 -2.05
CA SER A 292 13.10 2.85 -0.79
C SER A 292 12.03 3.04 0.29
N ALA A 293 12.36 2.59 1.50
CA ALA A 293 11.53 2.81 2.69
C ALA A 293 11.73 4.19 3.34
N ARG A 294 12.60 5.05 2.79
CA ARG A 294 13.03 6.30 3.42
C ARG A 294 11.86 7.16 3.89
N ILE A 295 10.87 7.39 3.03
CA ILE A 295 9.71 8.25 3.32
C ILE A 295 8.84 7.67 4.45
N MET A 296 8.57 6.36 4.41
CA MET A 296 7.76 5.72 5.47
C MET A 296 8.51 5.65 6.80
N LEU A 297 9.83 5.46 6.78
CA LEU A 297 10.66 5.46 7.99
C LEU A 297 10.76 6.85 8.60
N ALA A 298 10.87 7.89 7.78
CA ALA A 298 10.80 9.27 8.20
C ALA A 298 9.48 9.60 8.91
N ALA A 299 8.34 9.23 8.29
CA ALA A 299 7.02 9.40 8.88
C ALA A 299 6.89 8.65 10.21
N LEU A 300 7.47 7.45 10.33
CA LEU A 300 7.54 6.75 11.61
C LEU A 300 8.38 7.52 12.64
N GLU A 301 9.53 8.06 12.26
CA GLU A 301 10.41 8.80 13.16
C GLU A 301 9.75 10.08 13.66
N GLU A 302 9.04 10.81 12.81
CA GLU A 302 8.20 11.96 13.18
C GLU A 302 7.13 11.56 14.20
N ALA A 303 6.44 10.44 13.97
CA ALA A 303 5.40 9.95 14.89
C ALA A 303 5.94 9.53 16.27
N LEU A 304 7.23 9.21 16.37
CA LEU A 304 7.88 8.77 17.60
C LEU A 304 8.54 9.92 18.37
N GLN A 305 8.56 11.14 17.83
CA GLN A 305 9.04 12.31 18.54
C GLN A 305 7.96 12.82 19.51
N PRO A 306 8.31 13.08 20.78
CA PRO A 306 7.38 13.52 21.82
C PRO A 306 6.88 14.96 21.65
#